data_AF-A0A511AS47-F1
#
_entry.id   AF-A0A511AS47-F1
#
_cell.length_a   1.000
_cell.length_b   1.000
_cell.length_c   1.000
_cell.angle_alpha   90.00
_cell.angle_beta   90.00
_cell.angle_gamma   90.00
#
_symmetry.space_group_name_H-M   'P 1'
#
loop_
_entity.id
_entity.type
_entity.pdbx_description
1 polymer ?
#
loop_
_entity_poly.entity_id
_entity_poly.type
_entity_poly.pdbx_seq_one_letter_code
_entity_poly.pdbx_strand_id
1 'polypeptide(L)'
;MISLHKNQVKFNANITISHTGGRLSSDSGLVLVKEVIDTFQFSDLSQSLLDIKDNRAYFTHDNLAILEQLIMQLIAGYSADSSANLLRRNPVFQVVLGKKQLASQSSISRF
;
A
#
# COMPACT_ATOMS: atom_id res chain seq x y z
N MET A 1 -28.20 -20.59 -11.28
CA MET A 1 -27.32 -20.06 -10.22
C MET A 1 -26.02 -19.64 -10.91
N ILE A 2 -25.81 -18.35 -11.16
CA ILE A 2 -24.63 -17.88 -11.91
C ILE A 2 -23.51 -17.73 -10.89
N SER A 3 -22.50 -18.59 -10.96
CA SER A 3 -21.31 -18.46 -10.11
C SER A 3 -20.63 -17.13 -10.43
N LEU A 4 -20.58 -16.21 -9.46
CA LEU A 4 -19.86 -14.94 -9.61
C LEU A 4 -18.36 -15.21 -9.83
N HIS A 5 -17.75 -14.50 -10.78
CA HIS A 5 -16.31 -14.55 -11.03
C HIS A 5 -15.56 -14.04 -9.78
N LYS A 6 -14.89 -14.95 -9.08
CA LYS A 6 -14.02 -14.67 -7.94
C LYS A 6 -12.60 -14.51 -8.48
N ASN A 7 -12.09 -13.28 -8.51
CA ASN A 7 -10.73 -13.02 -8.98
C ASN A 7 -9.79 -12.89 -7.78
N GLN A 8 -8.65 -13.60 -7.84
CA GLN A 8 -7.56 -13.48 -6.88
C GLN A 8 -6.46 -12.61 -7.45
N VAL A 9 -5.84 -11.81 -6.59
CA VAL A 9 -4.64 -11.03 -6.91
C VAL A 9 -3.39 -11.83 -6.60
N LYS A 10 -2.32 -11.62 -7.37
CA LYS A 10 -1.08 -12.39 -7.24
C LYS A 10 -0.25 -11.94 -6.06
N PHE A 11 -0.23 -10.64 -5.77
CA PHE A 11 0.58 -10.07 -4.69
C PHE A 11 0.14 -10.53 -3.29
N ASN A 12 -1.13 -10.93 -3.13
CA ASN A 12 -1.66 -11.41 -1.85
C ASN A 12 -2.86 -12.36 -2.05
N ALA A 13 -2.60 -13.66 -1.95
CA ALA A 13 -3.62 -14.71 -2.12
C ALA A 13 -4.77 -14.66 -1.09
N ASN A 14 -4.62 -13.94 0.01
CA ASN A 14 -5.68 -13.75 1.01
C ASN A 14 -6.72 -12.71 0.56
N ILE A 15 -6.43 -11.93 -0.49
CA ILE A 15 -7.35 -10.95 -1.04
C ILE A 15 -8.19 -11.61 -2.13
N THR A 16 -9.51 -11.49 -1.95
CA THR A 16 -10.50 -11.92 -2.93
C THR A 16 -11.29 -10.69 -3.38
N ILE A 17 -11.42 -10.51 -4.69
CA ILE A 17 -12.31 -9.52 -5.28
C ILE A 17 -13.62 -10.22 -5.66
N SER A 18 -14.75 -9.68 -5.17
CA SER A 18 -16.09 -10.19 -5.48
C SER A 18 -17.07 -9.03 -5.67
N HIS A 19 -18.12 -9.26 -6.47
CA HIS A 19 -19.15 -8.27 -6.79
C HIS A 19 -20.45 -8.52 -5.98
N THR A 20 -20.33 -9.00 -4.74
CA THR A 20 -21.50 -9.34 -3.90
C THR A 20 -22.00 -8.17 -3.04
N GLY A 21 -21.52 -6.95 -3.27
CA GLY A 21 -21.98 -5.76 -2.54
C GLY A 21 -21.70 -5.81 -1.04
N GLY A 22 -20.59 -6.45 -0.63
CA GLY A 22 -20.15 -6.52 0.77
C GLY A 22 -19.66 -5.17 1.32
N ARG A 23 -18.64 -5.20 2.20
CA ARG A 23 -18.05 -3.95 2.73
C ARG A 23 -17.42 -3.15 1.59
N LEU A 24 -17.99 -1.97 1.31
CA LEU A 24 -17.49 -1.04 0.32
C LEU A 24 -16.46 -0.10 0.94
N SER A 25 -15.36 0.14 0.22
CA SER A 25 -14.39 1.18 0.53
C SER A 25 -14.00 1.90 -0.74
N SER A 26 -13.89 3.23 -0.68
CA SER A 26 -13.37 4.07 -1.77
C SER A 26 -11.94 3.68 -2.16
N ASP A 27 -11.17 3.14 -1.22
CA ASP A 27 -9.76 2.79 -1.43
C ASP A 27 -9.58 1.41 -2.07
N SER A 28 -10.67 0.66 -2.30
CA SER A 28 -10.57 -0.72 -2.83
C SER A 28 -9.94 -0.79 -4.22
N GLY A 29 -9.98 0.31 -4.99
CA GLY A 29 -9.31 0.42 -6.28
C GLY A 29 -7.79 0.27 -6.20
N LEU A 30 -7.19 0.53 -5.04
CA LEU A 30 -5.75 0.37 -4.80
C LEU A 30 -5.28 -1.09 -4.94
N VAL A 31 -6.18 -2.07 -4.82
CA VAL A 31 -5.85 -3.47 -5.07
C VAL A 31 -5.33 -3.67 -6.50
N LEU A 32 -5.93 -2.99 -7.49
CA LEU A 32 -5.49 -3.05 -8.89
C LEU A 32 -4.13 -2.35 -9.08
N VAL A 33 -3.95 -1.21 -8.43
CA VAL A 33 -2.69 -0.47 -8.46
C VAL A 33 -1.55 -1.32 -7.90
N LYS A 34 -1.80 -2.01 -6.78
CA LYS A 34 -0.81 -2.88 -6.14
C LYS A 34 -0.47 -4.09 -7.00
N GLU A 35 -1.44 -4.68 -7.70
CA GLU A 35 -1.17 -5.76 -8.66
C GLU A 35 -0.23 -5.30 -9.78
N VAL A 36 -0.40 -4.07 -10.28
CA VAL A 36 0.50 -3.48 -11.29
C VAL A 36 1.90 -3.25 -10.72
N ILE A 37 2.01 -2.62 -9.54
CA ILE A 37 3.27 -2.39 -8.83
C ILE A 37 4.04 -3.70 -8.62
N ASP A 38 3.34 -4.76 -8.21
CA ASP A 38 3.90 -6.10 -7.99
C ASP A 38 4.34 -6.76 -9.30
N THR A 39 3.52 -6.65 -10.35
CA THR A 39 3.84 -7.18 -11.69
C THR A 39 5.11 -6.55 -12.26
N PHE A 40 5.34 -5.26 -12.01
CA PHE A 40 6.57 -4.57 -12.41
C PHE A 40 7.77 -4.83 -11.49
N GLN A 41 7.62 -5.64 -10.44
CA GLN A 41 8.67 -5.89 -9.44
C GLN A 41 9.22 -4.57 -8.88
N PHE A 42 8.32 -3.61 -8.60
CA PHE A 42 8.70 -2.26 -8.21
C PHE A 42 9.64 -2.23 -6.99
N SER A 43 9.46 -3.15 -6.04
CA SER A 43 10.33 -3.26 -4.86
C SER A 43 11.77 -3.60 -5.25
N ASP A 44 11.97 -4.57 -6.14
CA ASP A 44 13.30 -4.99 -6.61
C ASP A 44 13.96 -3.90 -7.46
N LEU A 45 13.18 -3.25 -8.33
CA LEU A 45 13.63 -2.10 -9.10
C LEU A 45 14.03 -0.93 -8.19
N SER A 46 13.21 -0.61 -7.19
CA SER A 46 13.52 0.48 -6.25
C SER A 46 14.78 0.19 -5.44
N GLN A 47 14.98 -1.06 -5.02
CA GLN A 47 16.19 -1.45 -4.30
C GLN A 47 17.46 -1.37 -5.15
N SER A 48 17.36 -1.67 -6.44
CA SER A 48 18.52 -1.61 -7.36
C SER A 48 18.84 -0.20 -7.86
N LEU A 49 17.83 0.67 -8.00
CA LEU A 49 17.98 1.99 -8.61
C LEU A 49 18.15 3.13 -7.58
N LEU A 50 17.64 2.96 -6.35
CA LEU A 50 17.67 4.03 -5.35
C LEU A 50 18.76 3.79 -4.32
N ASP A 51 19.70 4.74 -4.22
CA ASP A 51 20.63 4.85 -3.10
C ASP A 51 20.08 5.85 -2.07
N ILE A 52 19.42 5.35 -1.03
CA ILE A 52 18.83 6.17 0.03
C ILE A 52 19.76 6.19 1.24
N LYS A 53 20.49 7.30 1.41
CA LYS A 53 21.34 7.53 2.58
C LYS A 53 20.47 7.84 3.79
N ASP A 54 20.31 6.85 4.65
CA ASP A 54 19.50 6.96 5.85
C ASP A 54 20.36 6.98 7.12
N ASN A 55 20.31 8.09 7.84
CA ASN A 55 20.98 8.28 9.13
C ASN A 55 20.01 8.31 10.32
N ARG A 56 18.74 7.95 10.10
CA ARG A 56 17.71 7.99 11.14
C ARG A 56 18.00 6.92 12.20
N ALA A 57 18.01 7.34 13.45
CA ALA A 57 18.06 6.42 14.57
C ALA A 57 16.64 5.92 14.92
N TYR A 58 16.51 4.64 15.27
CA TYR A 58 15.27 4.02 15.78
C TYR A 58 14.06 4.15 14.84
N PHE A 59 14.17 3.65 13.60
CA PHE A 59 13.05 3.56 12.67
C PHE A 59 12.28 2.23 12.80
N THR A 60 10.96 2.26 12.54
CA THR A 60 10.09 1.08 12.55
C THR A 60 9.70 0.61 11.14
N HIS A 61 10.00 1.40 10.12
CA HIS A 61 9.67 1.15 8.72
C HIS A 61 10.85 1.47 7.82
N ASP A 62 11.21 0.55 6.94
CA ASP A 62 12.25 0.75 5.94
C ASP A 62 11.86 1.82 4.91
N ASN A 63 12.85 2.46 4.30
CA ASN A 63 12.63 3.51 3.30
C ASN A 63 11.76 3.08 2.13
N LEU A 64 12.00 1.89 1.58
CA LEU A 64 11.18 1.38 0.47
C LEU A 64 9.73 1.15 0.88
N ALA A 65 9.48 0.80 2.14
CA ALA A 65 8.12 0.67 2.66
C ALA A 65 7.42 2.03 2.82
N ILE A 66 8.16 3.05 3.25
CA ILE A 66 7.64 4.42 3.36
C ILE A 66 7.36 4.98 1.96
N LEU A 67 8.27 4.73 1.00
CA LEU A 67 8.12 5.10 -0.41
C LEU A 67 6.86 4.48 -1.02
N GLU A 68 6.69 3.18 -0.86
CA GLU A 68 5.52 2.47 -1.39
C GLU A 68 4.22 3.01 -0.78
N GLN A 69 4.20 3.23 0.54
CA GLN A 69 3.05 3.85 1.19
C GLN A 69 2.76 5.25 0.64
N LEU A 70 3.79 6.09 0.46
CA LEU A 70 3.63 7.44 -0.07
C LEU A 70 3.07 7.42 -1.49
N ILE A 71 3.57 6.56 -2.37
CA ILE A 71 3.04 6.39 -3.73
C ILE A 71 1.56 6.00 -3.69
N MET A 72 1.21 5.02 -2.85
CA MET A 72 -0.18 4.56 -2.71
C MET A 72 -1.10 5.66 -2.15
N GLN A 73 -0.60 6.49 -1.23
CA GLN A 73 -1.32 7.65 -0.72
C GLN A 73 -1.59 8.68 -1.81
N LEU A 74 -0.58 9.01 -2.61
CA LEU A 74 -0.70 9.98 -3.70
C LEU A 74 -1.69 9.50 -4.77
N ILE A 75 -1.61 8.22 -5.16
CA ILE A 75 -2.55 7.63 -6.14
C ILE A 75 -3.99 7.64 -5.62
N ALA A 76 -4.19 7.44 -4.32
CA ALA A 76 -5.50 7.53 -3.68
C ALA A 76 -6.00 8.98 -3.47
N GLY A 77 -5.21 10.00 -3.83
CA GLY A 77 -5.56 11.41 -3.66
C GLY A 77 -5.26 12.00 -2.28
N TYR A 78 -4.53 11.28 -1.42
CA TYR A 78 -4.08 11.76 -0.11
C TYR A 78 -2.72 12.44 -0.21
N SER A 79 -2.71 13.69 -0.66
CA SER A 79 -1.48 14.46 -0.90
C SER A 79 -0.79 15.00 0.35
N ALA A 80 -1.49 15.06 1.48
CA ALA A 80 -0.93 15.57 2.73
C ALA A 80 -0.33 14.44 3.58
N ASP A 81 0.89 14.64 4.09
CA ASP A 81 1.53 13.69 5.01
C ASP A 81 0.66 13.38 6.24
N SER A 82 -0.14 14.35 6.69
CA SER A 82 -1.08 14.20 7.80
C SER A 82 -2.10 13.08 7.58
N SER A 83 -2.43 12.76 6.32
CA SER A 83 -3.30 11.64 5.97
C SER A 83 -2.72 10.29 6.42
N ALA A 84 -1.39 10.16 6.50
CA ALA A 84 -0.75 8.91 6.94
C ALA A 84 -1.17 8.49 8.36
N ASN A 85 -1.49 9.46 9.23
CA ASN A 85 -1.98 9.16 10.57
C ASN A 85 -3.33 8.44 10.56
N LEU A 86 -4.22 8.83 9.66
CA LEU A 86 -5.50 8.15 9.43
C LEU A 86 -5.27 6.80 8.72
N LEU A 87 -4.49 6.83 7.65
CA LEU A 87 -4.31 5.68 6.76
C LEU A 87 -3.54 4.54 7.39
N ARG A 88 -2.67 4.78 8.38
CA ARG A 88 -1.98 3.68 9.09
C ARG A 88 -2.89 2.69 9.78
N ARG A 89 -4.13 3.10 10.05
CA ARG A 89 -5.19 2.27 10.66
C ARG A 89 -6.27 1.88 9.66
N ASN A 90 -6.16 2.30 8.40
CA ASN A 90 -7.11 1.94 7.37
C ASN A 90 -6.88 0.47 6.96
N PRO A 91 -7.90 -0.40 7.11
CA PRO A 91 -7.76 -1.83 6.86
C PRO A 91 -7.45 -2.14 5.39
N VAL A 92 -7.93 -1.32 4.44
CA VAL A 92 -7.62 -1.51 3.02
C VAL A 92 -6.14 -1.26 2.77
N PHE A 93 -5.61 -0.14 3.25
CA PHE A 93 -4.18 0.15 3.10
C PHE A 93 -3.30 -0.91 3.79
N GLN A 94 -3.67 -1.37 4.99
CA GLN A 94 -2.94 -2.43 5.70
C GLN A 94 -2.91 -3.74 4.91
N VAL A 95 -4.04 -4.13 4.33
CA VAL A 95 -4.17 -5.37 3.54
C VAL A 95 -3.43 -5.26 2.20
N VAL A 96 -3.56 -4.13 1.50
CA VAL A 96 -2.93 -3.89 0.20
C VAL A 96 -1.40 -3.81 0.34
N LEU A 97 -0.90 -3.12 1.37
CA LEU A 97 0.54 -3.01 1.63
C LEU A 97 1.10 -4.20 2.43
N GLY A 98 0.26 -5.16 2.84
CA GLY A 98 0.68 -6.33 3.59
C GLY A 98 1.30 -6.03 4.96
N LYS A 99 0.90 -4.92 5.61
CA LYS A 99 1.50 -4.42 6.87
C LYS A 99 0.43 -4.20 7.94
N LYS A 100 0.70 -4.68 9.15
CA LYS A 100 -0.19 -4.47 10.33
C LYS A 100 -0.22 -3.00 10.80
N GLN A 101 0.87 -2.27 10.58
CA GLN A 101 0.97 -0.86 10.91
C GLN A 101 1.79 -0.16 9.82
N LEU A 102 1.28 0.97 9.35
CA LEU A 102 1.94 1.79 8.35
C LEU A 102 2.64 2.98 8.99
N ALA A 103 3.51 3.63 8.22
CA ALA A 103 4.24 4.80 8.63
C ALA A 103 3.30 5.93 9.04
N SER A 104 3.65 6.63 10.12
CA SER A 104 2.94 7.83 10.57
C SER A 104 3.29 9.04 9.72
N GLN A 105 2.54 10.13 9.89
CA GLN A 105 2.86 11.43 9.29
C GLN A 105 4.31 11.82 9.56
N SER A 106 4.79 11.65 10.80
CA SER A 106 6.17 11.97 11.17
C SER A 106 7.23 11.15 10.44
N SER A 107 6.92 9.92 10.06
CA SER A 107 7.81 9.06 9.28
C SER A 107 7.83 9.47 7.81
N ILE A 108 6.67 9.82 7.25
CA ILE A 108 6.56 10.30 5.86
C ILE A 108 7.22 11.66 5.68
N SER A 109 6.98 12.62 6.57
CA SER A 109 7.57 13.97 6.44
C SER A 109 9.09 14.01 6.62
N ARG A 110 9.71 12.89 7.03
CA ARG A 110 11.17 12.75 7.21
C ARG A 110 11.80 11.78 6.21
N PHE A 111 10.99 11.21 5.33
CA PHE A 111 11.45 10.39 4.22
C PHE A 111 11.91 11.29 3.09
#